data_AF-A0A485B865-F1
#
_entry.id   AF-A0A485B865-F1
#
_cell.length_a   1.000
_cell.length_b   1.000
_cell.length_c   1.000
_cell.angle_alpha   90.00
_cell.angle_beta   90.00
_cell.angle_gamma   90.00
#
_symmetry.space_group_name_H-M   'P 1'
#
loop_
_entity.id
_entity.type
_entity.pdbx_description
1 polymer ?
#
loop_
_entity_poly.entity_id
_entity_poly.type
_entity_poly.pdbx_seq_one_letter_code
_entity_poly.pdbx_strand_id
1 'polypeptide(L)' 'MLVRANIDPLTWENQFFNVNSAIVRLDDDALPLTVERLAGWSRVQVKIAAHQMAELDALQQLGFSAR' A
#
# COMPACT_ATOMS: atom_id res chain seq x y z
N MET A 1 -13.36 7.98 2.74
CA MET A 1 -13.56 7.12 1.55
C MET A 1 -12.74 5.85 1.74
N LEU A 2 -13.26 4.70 1.33
CA LEU A 2 -12.60 3.41 1.49
C LEU A 2 -11.71 3.16 0.26
N VAL A 3 -10.39 3.23 0.42
CA VAL A 3 -9.46 2.86 -0.66
C VAL A 3 -9.45 1.35 -0.78
N ARG A 4 -9.59 0.84 -2.00
CA ARG A 4 -9.48 -0.59 -2.31
C ARG A 4 -8.17 -0.85 -3.01
N ALA A 5 -7.45 -1.87 -2.54
CA ALA A 5 -6.15 -2.19 -3.08
C ALA A 5 -5.74 -3.63 -2.80
N ASN A 6 -5.02 -4.21 -3.75
CA ASN A 6 -4.33 -5.48 -3.57
C ASN A 6 -2.97 -5.25 -2.92
N ILE A 7 -2.59 -6.13 -2.01
CA ILE A 7 -1.30 -6.13 -1.32
C ILE A 7 -0.51 -7.31 -1.83
N ASP A 8 0.58 -7.05 -2.57
CA ASP A 8 1.42 -8.07 -3.17
C ASP A 8 2.81 -8.07 -2.49
N PRO A 9 3.32 -9.23 -2.02
CA PRO A 9 4.63 -9.31 -1.37
C PRO A 9 5.75 -9.01 -2.36
N LEU A 10 6.72 -8.19 -1.94
CA LEU A 10 7.87 -7.86 -2.77
C LEU A 10 8.98 -8.89 -2.58
N THR A 11 8.78 -10.12 -3.08
CA THR A 11 9.68 -11.27 -2.86
C THR A 11 11.15 -10.95 -3.11
N TRP A 12 11.45 -10.14 -4.14
CA TRP A 12 12.81 -9.70 -4.43
C TRP A 12 13.39 -8.75 -3.35
N GLU A 13 12.65 -7.72 -2.91
CA GLU A 13 13.10 -6.86 -1.81
C GLU A 13 13.17 -7.62 -0.48
N ASN A 14 12.22 -8.54 -0.26
CA ASN A 14 12.22 -9.39 0.93
C ASN A 14 13.53 -10.19 1.02
N GLN A 15 13.98 -10.77 -0.09
CA GLN A 15 15.22 -11.54 -0.16
C GLN A 15 16.47 -10.66 -0.11
N PHE A 16 16.48 -9.51 -0.80
CA PHE A 16 17.65 -8.66 -0.90
C PHE A 16 17.93 -7.85 0.37
N PHE A 17 16.88 -7.28 0.97
CA PHE A 17 16.99 -6.43 2.17
C PHE A 17 16.67 -7.19 3.47
N ASN A 18 16.21 -8.45 3.37
CA ASN A 18 15.75 -9.24 4.51
C ASN A 18 14.64 -8.54 5.33
N VAL A 19 13.79 -7.75 4.66
CA VAL A 19 12.68 -7.00 5.28
C VAL A 19 11.34 -7.56 4.83
N ASN A 20 10.28 -7.45 5.64
CA ASN A 20 8.93 -7.85 5.21
C ASN A 20 8.23 -6.69 4.47
N SER A 21 8.60 -6.47 3.21
CA SER A 21 8.05 -5.48 2.29
C SER A 21 6.87 -6.03 1.45
N ALA A 22 5.85 -5.20 1.25
CA ALA A 22 4.80 -5.41 0.25
C ALA A 22 4.51 -4.14 -0.55
N ILE A 23 3.89 -4.32 -1.72
CA ILE A 23 3.38 -3.25 -2.57
C ILE A 23 1.85 -3.28 -2.65
N VAL A 24 1.26 -2.12 -2.40
CA VAL A 24 -0.16 -1.84 -2.51
C VAL A 24 -0.44 -1.33 -3.91
N ARG A 25 -1.32 -2.03 -4.62
CA ARG A 25 -1.83 -1.65 -5.94
C ARG A 25 -3.29 -1.27 -5.79
N LEU A 26 -3.58 0.01 -6.00
CA LEU A 26 -4.95 0.49 -6.01
C LEU A 26 -5.74 -0.20 -7.11
N ASP A 27 -6.87 -0.77 -6.74
CA ASP A 27 -7.73 -1.52 -7.64
C ASP A 27 -9.15 -1.52 -7.06
N ASP A 28 -10.12 -1.08 -7.87
CA ASP A 28 -11.50 -0.90 -7.40
C ASP A 28 -12.21 -2.23 -7.11
N ASP A 29 -11.77 -3.33 -7.72
CA ASP A 29 -12.29 -4.67 -7.46
C ASP A 29 -11.66 -5.31 -6.21
N ALA A 30 -10.58 -4.73 -5.69
CA ALA A 30 -9.86 -5.28 -4.57
C ALA A 30 -10.54 -5.10 -3.21
N LEU A 31 -9.93 -5.76 -2.24
CA LEU A 31 -10.29 -5.62 -0.83
C LEU A 31 -9.97 -4.21 -0.32
N PRO A 32 -10.76 -3.69 0.63
CA PRO A 32 -10.48 -2.41 1.25
C PRO A 32 -9.15 -2.44 2.00
N LEU A 33 -8.35 -1.41 1.78
CA LEU A 33 -7.07 -1.18 2.43
C LEU A 33 -7.34 -0.68 3.85
N THR A 34 -7.01 -1.52 4.84
CA THR A 34 -7.13 -1.18 6.25
C THR A 34 -5.77 -1.26 6.94
N VAL A 35 -5.62 -0.52 8.05
CA VAL A 35 -4.41 -0.54 8.88
C VAL A 35 -4.09 -1.96 9.36
N GLU A 36 -5.10 -2.77 9.65
CA GLU A 36 -4.93 -4.17 10.07
C GLU A 36 -4.26 -5.03 9.00
N ARG A 37 -4.60 -4.81 7.72
CA ARG A 37 -3.95 -5.49 6.59
C ARG A 37 -2.50 -5.06 6.38
N LEU A 38 -2.16 -3.86 6.83
CA LEU A 38 -0.83 -3.27 6.73
C LEU A 38 0.04 -3.61 7.94
N ALA A 39 -0.55 -3.86 9.11
CA ALA A 39 0.14 -4.08 10.37
C ALA A 39 1.08 -5.30 10.37
N GLY A 40 0.86 -6.27 9.49
CA GLY A 40 1.73 -7.45 9.33
C GLY A 40 3.03 -7.20 8.54
N TRP A 41 3.15 -6.05 7.87
CA TRP A 41 4.28 -5.74 6.99
C TRP A 41 5.20 -4.71 7.63
N SER A 42 6.51 -4.96 7.59
CA SER A 42 7.50 -3.99 8.07
C SER A 42 7.56 -2.76 7.18
N ARG A 43 7.31 -2.94 5.88
CA ARG A 43 7.32 -1.85 4.92
C ARG A 43 6.21 -2.06 3.90
N VAL A 44 5.46 -1.00 3.65
CA VAL A 44 4.43 -1.03 2.62
C VAL A 44 4.65 0.12 1.66
N GLN A 45 4.81 -0.22 0.39
CA GLN A 45 4.91 0.73 -0.70
C GLN A 45 3.57 0.81 -1.39
N VAL A 46 3.22 1.95 -1.97
CA VAL A 46 1.98 2.09 -2.76
C VAL A 46 2.31 2.78 -4.07
N LYS A 47 1.74 2.26 -5.16
CA LYS A 47 1.88 2.88 -6.47
C LYS A 47 0.57 3.56 -6.85
N ILE A 48 0.58 4.89 -6.78
CA ILE A 48 -0.52 5.76 -7.16
C ILE A 48 -0.13 6.62 -8.35
N ALA A 49 -1.06 6.82 -9.29
CA ALA A 49 -0.86 7.79 -10.36
C ALA A 49 -0.99 9.21 -9.79
N ALA A 50 -0.18 10.15 -10.27
CA ALA A 50 -0.18 11.54 -9.78
C ALA A 50 -1.54 12.25 -9.93
N HIS A 51 -2.42 11.75 -10.81
CA HIS A 51 -3.76 12.29 -11.00
C HIS A 51 -4.79 11.80 -9.96
N GLN A 52 -4.48 10.71 -9.25
CA GLN A 52 -5.38 10.08 -8.26
C GLN A 52 -5.23 10.75 -6.88
N MET A 53 -5.58 12.05 -6.82
CA MET A 53 -5.46 12.85 -5.59
C MET A 53 -6.37 12.35 -4.47
N ALA A 54 -7.56 11.82 -4.80
CA ALA A 54 -8.51 11.29 -3.84
C ALA A 54 -7.98 10.04 -3.11
N GLU A 55 -7.35 9.12 -3.84
CA GLU A 55 -6.69 7.96 -3.22
C GLU A 55 -5.44 8.36 -2.45
N LEU A 56 -4.65 9.33 -2.94
CA LEU A 56 -3.51 9.88 -2.20
C LEU A 56 -3.93 10.42 -0.82
N ASP A 57 -5.00 11.21 -0.78
CA ASP A 57 -5.54 11.77 0.46
C ASP A 57 -5.97 10.67 1.44
N ALA A 58 -6.72 9.68 0.94
CA ALA A 58 -7.14 8.55 1.76
C ALA A 58 -5.95 7.68 2.24
N LEU A 59 -4.89 7.53 1.45
CA LEU A 59 -3.66 6.87 1.86
C LEU A 59 -2.91 7.67 2.94
N GLN A 60 -2.86 9.00 2.80
CA GLN A 60 -2.29 9.89 3.82
C GLN A 60 -3.04 9.77 5.16
N GLN A 61 -4.38 9.64 5.12
CA GLN A 61 -5.20 9.36 6.31
C GLN A 61 -4.87 8.00 6.96
N LEU A 62 -4.45 7.01 6.18
CA LEU A 62 -3.98 5.71 6.67
C LEU A 62 -2.53 5.75 7.21
N GLY A 63 -1.86 6.91 7.13
CA GLY A 63 -0.48 7.11 7.60
C GLY A 63 0.59 6.91 6.52
N PHE A 64 0.22 6.75 5.24
CA PHE A 64 1.21 6.72 4.16
C PHE A 64 1.76 8.11 3.91
N SER A 65 3.09 8.22 3.89
CA SER A 65 3.79 9.45 3.50
C SER A 65 4.33 9.30 2.09
N ALA A 66 3.95 10.20 1.18
CA ALA A 66 4.65 10.38 -0.08
C ALA A 66 6.01 11.05 0.21
N ARG A 67 7.09 10.26 0.23
CA ARG A 67 8.46 10.75 0.43
C ARG A 67 9.36 10.31 -0.71
#